data_AF-A0A2P1BNX1-F1
#
_entry.id   AF-A0A2P1BNX1-F1
#
_cell.length_a   1.000
_cell.length_b   1.000
_cell.length_c   1.000
_cell.angle_alpha   90.00
_cell.angle_beta   90.00
_cell.angle_gamma   90.00
#
_symmetry.space_group_name_H-M   'P 1'
#
loop_
_entity.id
_entity.type
_entity.pdbx_description
1 polymer ?
#
loop_
_entity_poly.entity_id
_entity_poly.type
_entity_poly.pdbx_seq_one_letter_code
_entity_poly.pdbx_strand_id
1 'polypeptide(L)'
;MVQRETEARDEDRKAVPAAPPPQMDILEKLATLRAAAKRSLYEAILYPSSENFVKYFRLQNYWTQQAGLFSMSAKKAMLENPELDYNLQYSHYNGTVKNQLAADYAEQRQAISTLAQHYGVMFFYRGREAIDGQLVR
;
A
#
# COMPACT_ATOMS: atom_id res chain seq x y z
N MET A 1 -25.42 -25.73 -64.84
CA MET A 1 -24.58 -26.88 -64.48
C MET A 1 -23.80 -26.54 -63.23
N VAL A 2 -23.88 -27.44 -62.25
CA VAL A 2 -23.16 -27.43 -60.97
C VAL A 2 -21.70 -27.83 -61.23
N GLN A 3 -20.75 -27.17 -60.56
CA GLN A 3 -19.47 -27.78 -60.23
C GLN A 3 -19.16 -27.50 -58.76
N ARG A 4 -19.12 -28.60 -57.99
CA ARG A 4 -18.55 -28.72 -56.65
C ARG A 4 -17.10 -29.21 -56.77
N GLU A 5 -16.37 -28.94 -55.69
CA GLU A 5 -15.22 -29.70 -55.15
C GLU A 5 -13.84 -29.49 -55.78
N THR A 6 -13.00 -28.79 -55.03
CA THR A 6 -11.72 -29.24 -54.46
C THR A 6 -11.32 -28.19 -53.41
N GLU A 7 -10.69 -28.45 -52.28
CA GLU A 7 -10.53 -29.63 -51.45
C GLU A 7 -9.98 -29.01 -50.16
N ALA A 8 -10.66 -29.25 -49.04
CA ALA A 8 -10.20 -28.83 -47.75
C ALA A 8 -8.95 -29.64 -47.40
N ARG A 9 -7.77 -29.03 -47.48
CA ARG A 9 -6.56 -29.57 -46.86
C ARG A 9 -5.48 -28.52 -46.64
N ASP A 10 -5.72 -27.65 -45.66
CA ASP A 10 -4.62 -27.15 -44.85
C ASP A 10 -5.00 -27.43 -43.39
N GLU A 11 -5.01 -28.73 -43.10
CA GLU A 11 -4.97 -29.24 -41.74
C GLU A 11 -3.65 -28.77 -41.09
N ASP A 12 -3.83 -28.08 -39.97
CA ASP A 12 -3.07 -28.37 -38.76
C ASP A 12 -1.54 -28.18 -38.83
N ARG A 13 -1.09 -26.99 -39.26
CA ARG A 13 0.13 -26.42 -38.64
C ARG A 13 -0.25 -25.77 -37.32
N LYS A 14 -0.62 -26.60 -36.33
CA LYS A 14 -0.50 -26.23 -34.91
C LYS A 14 0.94 -25.77 -34.70
N ALA A 15 1.10 -24.45 -34.59
CA ALA A 15 2.31 -23.86 -34.06
C ALA A 15 2.50 -24.45 -32.67
N VAL A 16 3.44 -25.39 -32.57
CA VAL A 16 3.90 -25.93 -31.28
C VAL A 16 4.35 -24.72 -30.46
N PRO A 17 3.85 -24.51 -29.23
CA PRO A 17 4.29 -23.38 -28.43
C PRO A 17 5.80 -23.50 -28.25
N ALA A 18 6.54 -22.50 -28.75
CA ALA A 18 7.96 -22.39 -28.54
C ALA A 18 8.23 -22.50 -27.03
N ALA A 19 9.11 -23.43 -26.65
CA ALA A 19 9.53 -23.59 -25.26
C ALA A 19 9.91 -22.21 -24.70
N PRO A 20 9.51 -21.87 -23.45
CA PRO A 20 9.89 -20.61 -22.85
C PRO A 20 11.41 -20.46 -22.95
N PRO A 21 11.93 -19.30 -23.41
CA PRO A 21 13.36 -19.05 -23.37
C PRO A 21 13.87 -19.33 -21.95
N PRO A 22 15.11 -19.84 -21.79
CA PRO A 22 15.67 -20.14 -20.48
C PRO A 22 15.49 -18.92 -19.59
N GLN A 23 14.59 -19.06 -18.60
CA GLN A 23 14.33 -18.00 -17.66
C GLN A 23 15.60 -17.92 -16.81
N MET A 24 16.37 -16.84 -16.99
CA MET A 24 17.44 -16.51 -16.05
C MET A 24 16.90 -16.68 -14.63
N ASP A 25 17.72 -17.24 -13.74
CA ASP A 25 17.34 -17.42 -12.36
C ASP A 25 16.83 -16.08 -11.80
N ILE A 26 15.73 -16.13 -11.05
CA ILE A 26 15.03 -14.92 -10.57
C ILE A 26 16.00 -14.06 -9.73
N LEU A 27 16.89 -14.71 -8.98
CA LEU A 27 17.90 -14.04 -8.17
C LEU A 27 18.96 -13.36 -9.03
N GLU A 28 19.39 -14.01 -10.12
CA GLU A 28 20.34 -13.44 -11.08
C GLU A 28 19.75 -12.21 -11.78
N LYS A 29 18.49 -12.31 -12.22
CA LYS A 29 17.76 -11.18 -12.83
C LYS A 29 17.58 -10.02 -11.84
N LEU A 30 17.28 -10.30 -10.58
CA LEU A 30 17.17 -9.27 -9.55
C LEU A 30 18.53 -8.59 -9.28
N ALA A 31 19.61 -9.37 -9.20
CA ALA A 31 20.95 -8.86 -8.96
C ALA A 31 21.41 -7.94 -10.09
N THR A 32 21.20 -8.34 -11.35
CA THR A 32 21.54 -7.54 -12.53
C THR A 32 20.77 -6.22 -12.58
N LEU A 33 19.46 -6.24 -12.35
CA LEU A 33 18.63 -5.02 -12.32
C LEU A 33 19.02 -4.08 -11.18
N ARG A 34 19.31 -4.63 -9.98
CA ARG A 34 19.77 -3.83 -8.84
C ARG A 34 21.13 -3.19 -9.11
N ALA A 35 22.06 -3.94 -9.70
CA ALA A 35 23.36 -3.42 -10.09
C ALA A 35 23.25 -2.32 -11.14
N ALA A 36 22.40 -2.50 -12.15
CA ALA A 36 22.13 -1.50 -13.19
C ALA A 36 21.54 -0.21 -12.59
N ALA A 37 20.56 -0.33 -11.68
CA ALA A 37 19.97 0.82 -11.00
C ALA A 37 21.03 1.59 -10.18
N LYS A 38 21.85 0.88 -9.39
CA LYS A 38 22.93 1.48 -8.60
C LYS A 38 23.96 2.19 -9.48
N ARG A 39 24.36 1.57 -10.60
CA ARG A 39 25.28 2.16 -11.57
C ARG A 39 24.70 3.43 -12.18
N SER A 40 23.45 3.39 -12.65
CA SER A 40 22.80 4.56 -13.26
C SER A 40 22.67 5.73 -12.28
N LEU A 41 22.41 5.45 -10.99
CA LEU A 41 22.38 6.46 -9.94
C LEU A 41 23.75 7.12 -9.76
N TYR A 42 24.82 6.32 -9.69
CA TYR A 42 26.16 6.86 -9.53
C TYR A 42 26.64 7.62 -10.77
N GLU A 43 26.32 7.15 -11.97
CA GLU A 43 26.60 7.89 -13.21
C GLU A 43 25.87 9.24 -13.22
N ALA A 44 24.63 9.31 -12.75
CA ALA A 44 23.89 10.58 -12.65
C ALA A 44 24.46 11.54 -11.59
N ILE A 45 24.96 11.02 -10.47
CA ILE A 45 25.57 11.83 -9.40
C ILE A 45 26.97 12.32 -9.80
N LEU A 46 27.82 11.43 -10.32
CA LEU A 46 29.21 11.73 -10.66
C LEU A 46 29.32 12.55 -11.95
N TYR A 47 28.41 12.32 -12.91
CA TYR A 47 28.38 13.02 -14.19
C TYR A 47 26.99 13.59 -14.44
N PRO A 48 26.64 14.73 -13.81
CA PRO A 48 25.33 15.34 -13.94
C PRO A 48 25.01 15.69 -15.40
N SER A 49 24.01 15.02 -15.98
CA SER A 49 23.48 15.30 -17.30
C SER A 49 22.02 14.87 -17.41
N SER A 50 21.27 15.47 -18.35
CA SER A 50 19.89 15.09 -18.61
C SER A 50 19.78 13.60 -19.00
N GLU A 51 20.70 13.12 -19.83
CA GLU A 51 20.71 11.72 -20.27
C GLU A 51 20.93 10.75 -19.11
N ASN A 52 21.90 11.02 -18.23
CA ASN A 52 22.20 10.15 -17.09
C ASN A 52 21.05 10.16 -16.06
N PHE A 53 20.43 11.32 -15.84
CA PHE A 53 19.24 11.39 -15.00
C PHE A 53 18.06 10.60 -15.60
N VAL A 54 17.81 10.71 -16.90
CA VAL A 54 16.75 9.95 -17.59
C VAL A 54 17.01 8.44 -17.50
N LYS A 55 18.25 7.98 -17.69
CA LYS A 55 18.64 6.57 -17.53
C LYS A 55 18.28 6.04 -16.14
N TYR A 56 18.70 6.77 -15.09
CA TYR A 56 18.35 6.44 -13.71
C TYR A 56 16.84 6.48 -13.45
N PHE A 57 16.17 7.55 -13.89
CA PHE A 57 14.74 7.75 -13.63
C PHE A 57 13.86 6.68 -14.27
N ARG A 58 14.25 6.16 -15.45
CA ARG A 58 13.58 5.01 -16.07
C ARG A 58 13.67 3.75 -15.21
N LEU A 59 14.85 3.44 -14.66
CA LEU A 59 15.05 2.30 -13.77
C LEU A 59 14.31 2.50 -12.44
N GLN A 60 14.30 3.72 -11.91
CA GLN A 60 13.51 4.06 -10.73
C GLN A 60 12.01 3.84 -10.97
N ASN A 61 11.48 4.32 -12.10
CA ASN A 61 10.08 4.12 -12.47
C ASN A 61 9.72 2.65 -12.67
N TYR A 62 10.63 1.85 -13.23
CA TYR A 62 10.43 0.41 -13.34
C TYR A 62 10.17 -0.23 -11.97
N TRP A 63 10.99 0.09 -10.96
CA TRP A 63 10.79 -0.42 -9.60
C TRP A 63 9.48 0.06 -8.98
N THR A 64 9.12 1.33 -9.18
CA THR A 64 7.82 1.87 -8.74
C THR A 64 6.64 1.10 -9.37
N GLN A 65 6.73 0.78 -10.65
CA GLN A 65 5.71 -0.01 -11.35
C GLN A 65 5.65 -1.45 -10.82
N GLN A 66 6.80 -2.10 -10.60
CA GLN A 66 6.86 -3.44 -10.01
C GLN A 66 6.25 -3.48 -8.60
N ALA A 67 6.52 -2.47 -7.76
CA ALA A 67 5.92 -2.34 -6.44
C ALA A 67 4.39 -2.14 -6.51
N GLY A 68 3.91 -1.39 -7.51
CA GLY A 68 2.48 -1.23 -7.78
C GLY A 68 1.81 -2.55 -8.17
N LEU A 69 2.40 -3.30 -9.10
CA LEU A 69 1.92 -4.62 -9.50
C LEU A 69 1.90 -5.60 -8.32
N PHE A 70 2.98 -5.63 -7.53
CA PHE A 70 3.06 -6.44 -6.32
C PHE A 70 1.96 -6.10 -5.30
N SER A 71 1.70 -4.81 -5.10
CA SER A 71 0.65 -4.35 -4.18
C SER A 71 -0.73 -4.80 -4.63
N MET A 72 -1.02 -4.76 -5.94
CA MET A 72 -2.28 -5.25 -6.49
C MET A 72 -2.40 -6.77 -6.36
N SER A 73 -1.32 -7.52 -6.65
CA SER A 73 -1.33 -8.98 -6.49
C SER A 73 -1.47 -9.40 -5.03
N ALA A 74 -0.83 -8.67 -4.10
CA ALA A 74 -0.96 -8.92 -2.67
C ALA A 74 -2.39 -8.67 -2.19
N LYS A 75 -3.01 -7.55 -2.57
CA LYS A 75 -4.43 -7.28 -2.25
C LYS A 75 -5.35 -8.37 -2.76
N LYS A 76 -5.15 -8.82 -4.00
CA LYS A 76 -5.93 -9.92 -4.58
C LYS A 76 -5.72 -11.21 -3.78
N ALA A 77 -4.48 -11.55 -3.44
CA ALA A 77 -4.17 -12.73 -2.65
C ALA A 77 -4.82 -12.68 -1.26
N MET A 78 -4.85 -11.51 -0.60
CA MET A 78 -5.53 -11.34 0.69
C MET A 78 -7.06 -11.49 0.59
N LEU A 79 -7.67 -11.13 -0.55
CA LEU A 79 -9.10 -11.37 -0.78
C LEU A 79 -9.41 -12.85 -1.05
N GLU A 80 -8.53 -13.54 -1.76
CA GLU A 80 -8.67 -14.97 -2.06
C GLU A 80 -8.36 -15.86 -0.85
N ASN A 81 -7.51 -15.39 0.07
CA ASN A 81 -7.01 -16.14 1.23
C ASN A 81 -7.28 -15.33 2.52
N PRO A 82 -8.53 -15.25 3.00
CA PRO A 82 -8.92 -14.46 4.17
C PRO A 82 -8.23 -14.92 5.46
N GLU A 83 -7.67 -16.13 5.51
CA GLU A 83 -6.85 -16.61 6.61
C GLU A 83 -5.55 -15.81 6.83
N LEU A 84 -5.11 -15.06 5.81
CA LEU A 84 -3.96 -14.17 5.92
C LEU A 84 -4.31 -12.85 6.63
N ASP A 85 -5.60 -12.54 6.82
CA ASP A 85 -6.03 -11.36 7.56
C ASP A 85 -5.94 -11.61 9.07
N TYR A 86 -4.86 -11.09 9.66
CA TYR A 86 -4.57 -11.16 11.08
C TYR A 86 -5.71 -10.61 11.97
N ASN A 87 -6.54 -9.68 11.47
CA ASN A 87 -7.69 -9.15 12.23
C ASN A 87 -8.80 -10.18 12.44
N LEU A 88 -8.92 -11.20 11.58
CA LEU A 88 -9.89 -12.28 11.80
C LEU A 88 -9.48 -13.20 12.97
N GLN A 89 -8.17 -13.34 13.24
CA GLN A 89 -7.68 -14.18 14.34
C GLN A 89 -7.57 -13.44 15.68
N TYR A 90 -7.18 -12.17 15.66
CA TYR A 90 -7.11 -11.32 16.85
C TYR A 90 -7.97 -10.08 16.65
N SER A 91 -9.26 -10.23 16.91
CA SER A 91 -10.19 -9.11 16.95
C SER A 91 -9.81 -8.18 18.11
N HIS A 92 -8.95 -7.18 17.84
CA HIS A 92 -8.82 -6.03 18.72
C HIS A 92 -10.04 -5.13 18.53
N TYR A 93 -11.23 -5.67 18.82
CA TYR A 93 -12.44 -4.88 18.93
C TYR A 93 -12.30 -4.01 20.18
N ASN A 94 -11.64 -2.86 20.02
CA ASN A 94 -11.60 -1.75 20.96
C ASN A 94 -12.98 -1.05 21.07
N GLY A 95 -14.08 -1.83 21.04
CA GLY A 95 -15.45 -1.33 21.13
C GLY A 95 -15.74 -0.64 22.46
N THR A 96 -14.90 -0.87 23.48
CA THR A 96 -15.01 -0.28 24.82
C THR A 96 -14.16 0.97 25.00
N VAL A 97 -13.24 1.33 24.10
CA VAL A 97 -12.37 2.51 24.28
C VAL A 97 -13.19 3.79 24.41
N LYS A 98 -14.29 3.91 23.64
CA LYS A 98 -15.20 5.06 23.76
C LYS A 98 -15.97 5.09 25.08
N ASN A 99 -16.35 3.93 25.61
CA ASN A 99 -17.08 3.83 26.88
C ASN A 99 -16.15 4.06 28.08
N GLN A 100 -14.91 3.58 28.01
CA GLN A 100 -13.87 3.86 29.01
C GLN A 100 -13.56 5.35 29.03
N LEU A 101 -13.33 5.97 27.86
CA LEU A 101 -13.06 7.40 27.77
C LEU A 101 -14.23 8.25 28.29
N ALA A 102 -15.48 7.85 28.03
CA ALA A 102 -16.67 8.55 28.54
C ALA A 102 -16.81 8.45 30.07
N ALA A 103 -16.46 7.31 30.66
CA ALA A 103 -16.43 7.12 32.11
C ALA A 103 -15.32 7.97 32.76
N ASP A 104 -14.12 7.98 32.18
CA ASP A 104 -12.99 8.78 32.65
C ASP A 104 -13.33 10.29 32.63
N TYR A 105 -13.98 10.77 31.56
CA TYR A 105 -14.44 12.17 31.50
C TYR A 105 -15.53 12.50 32.54
N ALA A 106 -16.39 11.54 32.89
CA ALA A 106 -17.42 11.75 33.90
C ALA A 106 -16.80 11.86 35.31
N GLU A 107 -15.83 11.00 35.61
CA GLU A 107 -15.09 11.03 36.88
C GLU A 107 -14.27 12.32 37.02
N GLN A 108 -13.59 12.76 35.95
CA GLN A 108 -12.86 14.02 35.92
C GLN A 108 -13.78 15.22 36.17
N ARG A 109 -14.96 15.29 35.53
CA ARG A 109 -15.93 16.36 35.78
C ARG A 109 -16.40 16.40 37.22
N GLN A 110 -16.60 15.24 37.84
CA GLN A 110 -17.02 15.16 39.23
C GLN A 110 -15.92 15.66 40.18
N ALA A 111 -14.67 15.24 39.96
CA ALA A 111 -13.53 15.72 40.74
C ALA A 111 -13.31 17.24 40.60
N ILE A 112 -13.44 17.78 39.39
CA ILE A 112 -13.34 19.21 39.11
C ILE A 112 -14.46 19.99 39.82
N SER A 113 -15.69 19.48 39.81
CA SER A 113 -16.83 20.10 40.49
C SER A 113 -16.62 20.17 42.01
N THR A 114 -16.16 19.07 42.62
CA THR A 114 -15.85 19.04 44.06
C THR A 114 -14.71 20.00 44.42
N LEU A 115 -13.67 20.08 43.60
CA LEU A 115 -12.56 21.00 43.84
C LEU A 115 -12.99 22.47 43.70
N ALA A 116 -13.86 22.79 42.74
CA ALA A 116 -14.41 24.13 42.52
C ALA A 116 -15.33 24.62 43.65
N GLN A 117 -15.94 23.71 44.41
CA GLN A 117 -16.76 24.06 45.58
C GLN A 117 -15.92 24.55 46.78
N HIS A 118 -14.68 24.08 46.90
CA HIS A 118 -13.79 24.42 48.02
C HIS A 118 -12.71 25.44 47.67
N TYR A 119 -12.34 25.56 46.39
CA TYR A 119 -11.32 26.47 45.89
C TYR A 119 -11.81 27.13 44.59
N GLY A 120 -11.52 28.43 44.40
CA GLY A 120 -11.85 29.09 43.13
C GLY A 120 -11.04 28.50 41.97
N VAL A 121 -11.69 27.79 41.05
CA VAL A 121 -11.05 27.18 39.87
C VAL A 121 -11.13 28.16 38.69
N MET A 122 -9.98 28.55 38.12
CA MET A 122 -9.89 29.31 36.87
C MET A 122 -9.58 28.37 35.70
N PHE A 123 -10.43 28.40 34.66
CA PHE A 123 -10.19 27.67 33.41
C PHE A 123 -9.52 28.58 32.38
N PHE A 124 -8.39 28.13 31.84
CA PHE A 124 -7.70 28.81 30.74
C PHE A 124 -7.97 28.05 29.45
N TYR A 125 -8.77 28.64 28.58
CA TYR A 125 -9.17 28.05 27.31
C TYR A 125 -8.25 28.53 26.17
N ARG A 126 -7.73 27.61 25.35
CA ARG A 126 -6.91 27.95 24.17
C ARG A 126 -7.77 27.78 22.92
N GLY A 127 -8.43 28.86 22.49
CA GLY A 127 -9.47 28.85 21.44
C GLY A 127 -9.03 28.56 20.00
N ARG A 128 -8.27 27.50 19.77
CA ARG A 128 -7.91 27.02 18.43
C ARG A 128 -8.24 25.54 18.16
N GLU A 129 -9.07 24.91 18.99
CA GLU A 129 -9.67 23.59 18.68
C GLU A 129 -11.19 23.59 18.86
N ALA A 130 -11.90 22.93 17.93
CA ALA A 130 -13.37 22.94 17.83
C ALA A 130 -14.10 22.00 18.80
N ILE A 131 -13.37 21.26 19.66
CA ILE A 131 -13.94 20.29 20.62
C ILE A 131 -14.37 20.99 21.92
N ASP A 132 -13.95 22.24 22.07
CA ASP A 132 -13.72 22.85 23.38
C ASP A 132 -14.96 23.73 23.77
N GLY A 133 -15.96 23.83 22.88
CA GLY A 133 -17.29 24.42 23.12
C GLY A 133 -18.34 23.48 23.72
N GLN A 134 -18.03 22.21 24.00
CA GLN A 134 -19.00 21.26 24.57
C GLN A 134 -19.06 21.23 26.12
N LEU A 135 -18.24 22.02 26.80
CA LEU A 135 -18.17 22.03 28.28
C LEU A 135 -18.87 23.23 28.95
N VAL A 136 -19.67 24.01 28.19
CA VAL A 136 -20.35 25.23 28.70
C VAL A 136 -21.88 25.11 28.72
N ARG A 137 -22.43 23.91 28.96
CA ARG A 137 -23.84 23.76 29.32
C ARG A 137 -24.04 22.79 30.46
#